data_AF-A0A125S0R3-F1
#
_entry.id   AF-A0A125S0R3-F1
#
_cell.length_a   1.000
_cell.length_b   1.000
_cell.length_c   1.000
_cell.angle_alpha   90.00
_cell.angle_beta   90.00
_cell.angle_gamma   90.00
#
_symmetry.space_group_name_H-M   'P 1'
#
loop_
_entity.id
_entity.type
_entity.pdbx_description
1 polymer ?
#
loop_
_entity_poly.entity_id
_entity_poly.type
_entity_poly.pdbx_seq_one_letter_code
_entity_poly.pdbx_strand_id
1 'polypeptide(L)'
;MRITLEIKCPTCLSDSIKKNGIKVDGKQNYQCKDCKRQFIGDHALSYLGCNSGITRKILQLMVRGSGIRDIAEVERISIGKVLRTLTESTYQIQPKQSHYESLEVDEFWTFVGNKNNKQWLIYAFHRETGEIVAYVWGKRDLATVQRLKTKLKQLGIHYTRIASDHWDSFITAFKNCKQSIGKFFTVGIEGNNCKIRHRIRRGFRRSRNFSKKIENHFKAFDLTFFTSIMASFNVSILFETPPIFNIFSFDKVQLTLDRTNWKWGKRDINILMLAIVYRGIAIPIVWTLLNKRGNSDTKERIALIQRF
;
A
#
# COMPACT_ATOMS: atom_id res chain seq x y z
N MET A 1 -36.90 -16.16 -10.47
CA MET A 1 -35.56 -16.26 -9.83
C MET A 1 -35.65 -15.62 -8.44
N ARG A 2 -35.54 -16.40 -7.36
CA ARG A 2 -35.51 -15.87 -5.98
C ARG A 2 -34.04 -15.68 -5.58
N ILE A 3 -33.61 -14.45 -5.34
CA ILE A 3 -32.28 -14.14 -4.81
C ILE A 3 -32.40 -14.04 -3.30
N THR A 4 -31.75 -14.95 -2.57
CA THR A 4 -31.67 -14.88 -1.11
C THR A 4 -30.51 -13.94 -0.75
N LEU A 5 -30.81 -12.82 -0.11
CA LEU A 5 -29.79 -11.87 0.36
C LEU A 5 -29.42 -12.20 1.81
N GLU A 6 -28.18 -12.58 2.05
CA GLU A 6 -27.64 -12.72 3.42
C GLU A 6 -27.39 -11.35 4.04
N ILE A 7 -28.00 -11.09 5.21
CA ILE A 7 -27.83 -9.84 5.94
C ILE A 7 -27.12 -10.14 7.25
N LYS A 8 -25.92 -9.59 7.42
CA LYS A 8 -25.11 -9.73 8.63
C LYS A 8 -24.98 -8.40 9.36
N CYS A 9 -24.75 -8.46 10.67
CA CYS A 9 -24.47 -7.26 11.44
C CYS A 9 -23.13 -6.63 11.01
N PRO A 10 -23.08 -5.34 10.65
CA PRO A 10 -21.85 -4.69 10.22
C PRO A 10 -20.83 -4.46 11.37
N THR A 11 -21.23 -4.64 12.63
CA THR A 11 -20.30 -4.57 13.78
C THR A 11 -19.74 -5.94 14.13
N CYS A 12 -20.60 -6.90 14.46
CA CYS A 12 -20.20 -8.18 15.04
C CYS A 12 -20.30 -9.36 14.07
N LEU A 13 -20.69 -9.12 12.82
CA LEU A 13 -20.84 -10.13 11.75
C LEU A 13 -21.86 -11.25 12.03
N SER A 14 -22.63 -11.14 13.13
CA SER A 14 -23.69 -12.08 13.47
C SER A 14 -24.82 -12.09 12.43
N ASP A 15 -25.37 -13.27 12.20
CA ASP A 15 -26.54 -13.55 11.37
C ASP A 15 -27.86 -13.37 12.16
N SER A 16 -27.78 -13.15 13.48
CA SER A 16 -28.92 -12.98 14.39
C SER A 16 -29.55 -11.59 14.25
N ILE A 17 -30.28 -11.39 13.15
CA ILE A 17 -30.86 -10.10 12.75
C ILE A 17 -32.38 -10.13 12.82
N LYS A 18 -33.00 -9.03 13.28
CA LYS A 18 -34.45 -8.79 13.15
C LYS A 18 -34.73 -7.50 12.36
N LYS A 19 -35.88 -7.44 11.70
CA LYS A 19 -36.42 -6.19 11.15
C LYS A 19 -36.82 -5.26 12.30
N ASN A 20 -36.53 -3.96 12.17
CA ASN A 20 -36.73 -2.95 13.22
C ASN A 20 -37.34 -1.66 12.64
N GLY A 21 -38.49 -1.81 11.99
CA GLY A 21 -39.22 -0.71 11.34
C GLY A 21 -38.59 -0.26 10.02
N ILE A 22 -39.12 0.83 9.48
CA ILE A 22 -38.70 1.46 8.22
C ILE A 22 -38.20 2.87 8.55
N LYS A 23 -37.10 3.29 7.93
CA LYS A 23 -36.55 4.65 8.08
C LYS A 23 -37.42 5.66 7.32
N VAL A 24 -37.24 6.95 7.62
CA VAL A 24 -37.96 8.06 6.97
C VAL A 24 -37.77 8.06 5.44
N ASP A 25 -36.63 7.56 4.96
CA ASP A 25 -36.32 7.42 3.53
C ASP A 25 -36.85 6.11 2.90
N GLY A 26 -37.78 5.43 3.57
CA GLY A 26 -38.44 4.21 3.08
C GLY A 26 -37.62 2.93 3.18
N LYS A 27 -36.40 2.98 3.72
CA LYS A 27 -35.51 1.82 3.78
C LYS A 27 -35.78 0.94 4.99
N GLN A 28 -35.68 -0.38 4.79
CA GLN A 28 -35.78 -1.34 5.87
C GLN A 28 -34.63 -1.14 6.87
N ASN A 29 -34.99 -0.89 8.14
CA ASN A 29 -34.05 -0.87 9.25
C ASN A 29 -33.97 -2.26 9.87
N TYR A 30 -32.76 -2.68 10.22
CA TYR A 30 -32.46 -3.94 10.87
C TYR A 30 -31.86 -3.68 12.23
N GLN A 31 -32.03 -4.62 13.17
CA GLN A 31 -31.35 -4.60 14.45
C GLN A 31 -30.69 -5.95 14.71
N CYS A 32 -29.40 -5.92 15.07
CA CYS A 32 -28.70 -7.11 15.55
C CYS A 32 -29.20 -7.48 16.95
N LYS A 33 -29.57 -8.75 17.16
CA LYS A 33 -30.04 -9.22 18.47
C LYS A 33 -28.93 -9.29 19.51
N ASP A 34 -27.68 -9.49 19.07
CA ASP A 34 -26.53 -9.67 19.96
C ASP A 34 -25.97 -8.32 20.42
N CYS A 35 -25.50 -7.48 19.50
CA CYS A 35 -24.89 -6.17 19.84
C CYS A 35 -25.89 -5.00 19.85
N LYS A 36 -27.18 -5.25 19.61
CA LYS A 36 -28.27 -4.25 19.56
C LYS A 36 -28.12 -3.14 18.51
N ARG A 37 -27.08 -3.16 17.69
CA ARG A 37 -26.84 -2.18 16.62
C ARG A 37 -28.00 -2.17 15.62
N GLN A 38 -28.48 -0.97 15.31
CA GLN A 38 -29.40 -0.74 14.20
C GLN A 38 -28.65 -0.34 12.92
N PHE A 39 -29.09 -0.82 11.76
CA PHE A 39 -28.44 -0.56 10.48
C PHE A 39 -29.37 -0.79 9.29
N ILE A 40 -28.98 -0.26 8.13
CA ILE A 40 -29.59 -0.57 6.83
C ILE A 40 -28.66 -1.57 6.14
N GLY A 41 -29.23 -2.59 5.50
CA GLY A 41 -28.44 -3.58 4.76
C GLY A 41 -27.69 -2.96 3.58
N ASP A 42 -26.51 -3.51 3.25
CA ASP A 42 -25.62 -2.95 2.22
C ASP A 42 -26.31 -2.81 0.84
N HIS A 43 -27.28 -3.67 0.53
CA HIS A 43 -28.07 -3.66 -0.71
C HIS A 43 -28.97 -2.42 -0.87
N ALA A 44 -29.30 -1.73 0.22
CA ALA A 44 -30.24 -0.60 0.23
C ALA A 44 -29.56 0.75 0.56
N LEU A 45 -28.23 0.80 0.58
CA LEU A 45 -27.50 2.03 0.91
C LEU A 45 -27.52 3.02 -0.26
N SER A 46 -27.90 4.27 0.02
CA SER A 46 -27.77 5.38 -0.95
C SER A 46 -26.36 5.95 -1.02
N TYR A 47 -25.60 5.86 0.07
CA TYR A 47 -24.22 6.32 0.14
C TYR A 47 -23.28 5.15 0.37
N LEU A 48 -22.41 4.88 -0.61
CA LEU A 48 -21.49 3.74 -0.60
C LEU A 48 -20.47 3.80 0.54
N GLY A 49 -20.19 4.98 1.10
CA GLY A 49 -19.31 5.12 2.27
C GLY A 49 -19.87 4.53 3.58
N CYS A 50 -21.14 4.13 3.58
CA CYS A 50 -21.75 3.37 4.68
C CYS A 50 -21.65 1.85 4.49
N ASN A 51 -21.18 1.37 3.34
CA ASN A 51 -21.06 -0.05 3.05
C ASN A 51 -20.09 -0.72 4.05
N SER A 52 -20.47 -1.87 4.58
CA SER A 52 -19.69 -2.57 5.62
C SER A 52 -18.25 -2.91 5.19
N GLY A 53 -18.02 -3.16 3.90
CA GLY A 53 -16.70 -3.50 3.34
C GLY A 53 -15.80 -2.30 2.99
N ILE A 54 -16.34 -1.08 2.97
CA ILE A 54 -15.63 0.08 2.42
C ILE A 54 -14.38 0.46 3.20
N THR A 55 -14.42 0.33 4.53
CA THR A 55 -13.29 0.65 5.41
C THR A 55 -12.06 -0.19 5.05
N ARG A 56 -12.26 -1.50 4.84
CA ARG A 56 -11.18 -2.41 4.44
C ARG A 56 -10.59 -2.03 3.08
N LYS A 57 -11.44 -1.73 2.10
CA LYS A 57 -11.00 -1.30 0.76
C LYS A 57 -10.20 0.00 0.81
N ILE A 58 -10.68 1.00 1.54
CA ILE A 58 -9.98 2.29 1.73
C ILE A 58 -8.56 2.04 2.25
N LEU A 59 -8.43 1.26 3.33
CA LEU A 59 -7.13 0.99 3.96
C LEU A 59 -6.21 0.21 3.03
N GLN A 60 -6.74 -0.78 2.29
CA GLN A 60 -6.00 -1.54 1.29
C GLN A 60 -5.47 -0.63 0.16
N LEU A 61 -6.32 0.22 -0.40
CA LEU A 61 -5.92 1.15 -1.46
C LEU A 61 -4.84 2.14 -0.98
N MET A 62 -4.94 2.61 0.28
CA MET A 62 -3.93 3.49 0.86
C MET A 62 -2.53 2.86 0.92
N VAL A 63 -2.43 1.59 1.34
CA VAL A 63 -1.14 0.88 1.42
C VAL A 63 -0.62 0.39 0.07
N ARG A 64 -1.45 0.50 -0.97
CA ARG A 64 -1.10 0.25 -2.38
C ARG A 64 -0.78 1.52 -3.17
N GLY A 65 -0.69 2.66 -2.49
CA GLY A 65 -0.20 3.91 -3.08
C GLY A 65 -1.28 4.81 -3.68
N SER A 66 -2.57 4.47 -3.52
CA SER A 66 -3.66 5.33 -3.96
C SER A 66 -3.74 6.59 -3.10
N GLY A 67 -3.90 7.76 -3.74
CA GLY A 67 -4.11 9.02 -3.05
C GLY A 67 -5.49 9.09 -2.41
N ILE A 68 -5.68 9.96 -1.41
CA ILE A 68 -6.99 10.14 -0.75
C ILE A 68 -8.08 10.52 -1.77
N ARG A 69 -7.76 11.41 -2.73
CA ARG A 69 -8.68 11.84 -3.78
C ARG A 69 -8.98 10.70 -4.76
N ASP A 70 -7.95 9.94 -5.14
CA ASP A 70 -8.10 8.79 -6.02
C ASP A 70 -9.02 7.73 -5.39
N ILE A 71 -8.87 7.45 -4.09
CA ILE A 71 -9.75 6.53 -3.37
C ILE A 71 -11.18 7.06 -3.32
N ALA A 72 -11.36 8.35 -3.03
CA ALA A 72 -12.67 8.98 -3.00
C ALA A 72 -13.38 8.87 -4.36
N GLU A 73 -12.64 9.09 -5.45
CA GLU A 73 -13.14 9.00 -6.82
C GLU A 73 -13.49 7.54 -7.21
N VAL A 74 -12.55 6.62 -7.05
CA VAL A 74 -12.70 5.21 -7.46
C VAL A 74 -13.83 4.52 -6.70
N GLU A 75 -13.91 4.75 -5.38
CA GLU A 75 -14.95 4.13 -4.56
C GLU A 75 -16.23 4.98 -4.48
N ARG A 76 -16.27 6.15 -5.14
CA ARG A 76 -17.41 7.09 -5.13
C ARG A 76 -17.88 7.44 -3.72
N ILE A 77 -16.92 7.79 -2.87
CA ILE A 77 -17.14 8.19 -1.46
C ILE A 77 -16.54 9.57 -1.20
N SER A 78 -16.98 10.22 -0.13
CA SER A 78 -16.44 11.52 0.24
C SER A 78 -14.98 11.43 0.69
N ILE A 79 -14.20 12.46 0.37
CA ILE A 79 -12.83 12.66 0.90
C ILE A 79 -12.82 12.61 2.43
N GLY A 80 -13.86 13.15 3.07
CA GLY A 80 -14.03 13.13 4.52
C GLY A 80 -14.12 11.71 5.08
N LYS A 81 -14.84 10.79 4.41
CA LYS A 81 -14.90 9.39 4.81
C LYS A 81 -13.53 8.72 4.74
N VAL A 82 -12.79 8.93 3.66
CA VAL A 82 -11.44 8.38 3.46
C VAL A 82 -10.48 8.87 4.55
N LEU A 83 -10.49 10.17 4.84
CA LEU A 83 -9.68 10.77 5.91
C LEU A 83 -10.06 10.23 7.28
N ARG A 84 -11.35 10.17 7.59
CA ARG A 84 -11.86 9.67 8.87
C ARG A 84 -11.44 8.22 9.11
N THR A 85 -11.57 7.37 8.09
CA THR A 85 -11.10 5.98 8.14
C THR A 85 -9.61 5.88 8.49
N LEU A 86 -8.77 6.76 7.94
CA LEU A 86 -7.34 6.79 8.28
C LEU A 86 -7.10 7.29 9.71
N THR A 87 -7.75 8.38 10.12
CA THR A 87 -7.51 8.99 11.44
C THR A 87 -8.02 8.14 12.59
N GLU A 88 -9.15 7.44 12.41
CA GLU A 88 -9.72 6.52 13.41
C GLU A 88 -9.02 5.17 13.43
N SER A 89 -8.21 4.85 12.40
CA SER A 89 -7.46 3.60 12.39
C SER A 89 -6.36 3.60 13.45
N THR A 90 -6.26 2.52 14.22
CA THR A 90 -5.23 2.35 15.24
C THR A 90 -4.44 1.10 14.94
N TYR A 91 -3.23 1.30 14.43
CA TYR A 91 -2.31 0.24 14.08
C TYR A 91 -1.04 0.38 14.90
N GLN A 92 -0.63 -0.72 15.51
CA GLN A 92 0.61 -0.80 16.26
C GLN A 92 1.33 -2.05 15.80
N ILE A 93 2.60 -1.91 15.44
CA ILE A 93 3.45 -3.05 15.14
C ILE A 93 3.70 -3.85 16.43
N GLN A 94 3.69 -5.17 16.30
CA GLN A 94 4.11 -6.08 17.35
C GLN A 94 5.24 -6.94 16.78
N PRO A 95 6.43 -6.93 17.40
CA PRO A 95 7.53 -7.81 17.01
C PRO A 95 7.09 -9.27 17.02
N LYS A 96 7.45 -10.04 15.99
CA LYS A 96 7.12 -11.47 15.92
C LYS A 96 7.96 -12.33 16.86
N GLN A 97 9.11 -11.82 17.27
CA GLN A 97 10.10 -12.54 18.08
C GLN A 97 10.62 -11.63 19.19
N SER A 98 11.03 -12.24 20.30
CA SER A 98 11.69 -11.57 21.42
C SER A 98 13.21 -11.48 21.26
N HIS A 99 13.81 -12.35 20.44
CA HIS A 99 15.25 -12.37 20.16
C HIS A 99 15.51 -12.31 18.65
N TYR A 100 16.51 -11.52 18.24
CA TYR A 100 16.96 -11.41 16.86
C TYR A 100 18.49 -11.49 16.80
N GLU A 101 19.04 -12.28 15.88
CA GLU A 101 20.50 -12.37 15.76
C GLU A 101 21.11 -11.03 15.28
N SER A 102 20.50 -10.39 14.28
CA SER A 102 20.98 -9.11 13.77
C SER A 102 19.83 -8.20 13.37
N LEU A 103 19.85 -6.96 13.86
CA LEU A 103 18.93 -5.90 13.42
C LEU A 103 19.67 -4.84 12.62
N GLU A 104 19.08 -4.43 11.50
CA GLU A 104 19.55 -3.30 10.71
C GLU A 104 18.84 -2.02 11.19
N VAL A 105 19.58 -0.94 11.43
CA VAL A 105 19.07 0.35 11.87
C VAL A 105 19.49 1.43 10.87
N ASP A 106 18.51 2.24 10.46
CA ASP A 106 18.72 3.31 9.48
C ASP A 106 17.68 4.42 9.69
N GLU A 107 17.96 5.57 9.10
CA GLU A 107 17.06 6.70 9.03
C GLU A 107 16.24 6.74 7.74
N PHE A 108 15.02 7.24 7.88
CA PHE A 108 14.15 7.58 6.77
C PHE A 108 13.58 8.96 7.01
N TRP A 109 13.51 9.78 5.97
CA TRP A 109 12.90 11.11 6.09
C TRP A 109 11.85 11.37 5.03
N THR A 110 10.87 12.17 5.44
CA THR A 110 9.76 12.70 4.65
C THR A 110 9.56 14.18 4.99
N PHE A 111 8.48 14.77 4.48
CA PHE A 111 8.10 16.13 4.77
C PHE A 111 6.57 16.27 4.90
N VAL A 112 6.13 17.20 5.74
CA VAL A 112 4.71 17.48 6.00
C VAL A 112 4.45 18.96 5.73
N GLY A 113 3.49 19.25 4.85
CA GLY A 113 3.14 20.61 4.42
C GLY A 113 4.15 21.23 3.46
N ASN A 114 5.41 21.36 3.87
CA ASN A 114 6.47 21.95 3.06
C ASN A 114 7.81 21.22 3.29
N LYS A 115 8.80 21.50 2.43
CA LYS A 115 10.13 20.85 2.47
C LYS A 115 10.98 21.20 3.70
N ASN A 116 10.68 22.31 4.36
CA ASN A 116 11.41 22.76 5.54
C ASN A 116 10.98 21.96 6.77
N ASN A 117 9.73 21.52 6.81
CA ASN A 117 9.19 20.64 7.84
C ASN A 117 9.52 19.17 7.54
N LYS A 118 10.81 18.83 7.66
CA LYS A 118 11.30 17.45 7.53
C LYS A 118 10.91 16.64 8.75
N GLN A 119 10.41 15.44 8.51
CA GLN A 119 10.08 14.47 9.55
C GLN A 119 11.05 13.31 9.43
N TRP A 120 11.79 13.04 10.51
CA TRP A 120 12.73 11.93 10.56
C TRP A 120 12.12 10.76 11.31
N LEU A 121 12.32 9.59 10.73
CA LEU A 121 11.95 8.29 11.23
C LEU A 121 13.23 7.50 11.39
N ILE A 122 13.45 6.92 12.57
CA ILE A 122 14.53 5.96 12.79
C ILE A 122 13.86 4.65 13.17
N TYR A 123 14.28 3.55 12.53
CA TYR A 123 13.65 2.25 12.76
C TYR A 123 14.64 1.10 12.71
N ALA A 124 14.28 0.03 13.41
CA ALA A 124 14.99 -1.24 13.43
C ALA A 124 14.26 -2.24 12.54
N PHE A 125 15.00 -2.90 11.67
CA PHE A 125 14.51 -3.82 10.65
C PHE A 125 15.21 -5.17 10.80
N HIS A 126 14.43 -6.25 10.78
CA HIS A 126 14.97 -7.59 10.73
C HIS A 126 14.94 -8.11 9.31
N ARG A 127 16.12 -8.34 8.72
CA ARG A 127 16.25 -8.68 7.30
C ARG A 127 15.59 -9.99 6.92
N GLU A 128 15.75 -11.03 7.76
CA GLU A 128 15.30 -12.39 7.42
C GLU A 128 13.78 -12.49 7.38
N THR A 129 13.08 -11.85 8.34
CA THR A 129 11.61 -11.82 8.36
C THR A 129 11.02 -10.69 7.54
N GLY A 130 11.84 -9.72 7.14
CA GLY A 130 11.41 -8.50 6.47
C GLY A 130 10.50 -7.62 7.34
N GLU A 131 10.58 -7.76 8.67
CA GLU A 131 9.72 -7.03 9.60
C GLU A 131 10.39 -5.76 10.13
N ILE A 132 9.55 -4.75 10.39
CA ILE A 132 9.96 -3.56 11.14
C ILE A 132 9.69 -3.87 12.61
N VAL A 133 10.75 -3.99 13.40
CA VAL A 133 10.68 -4.40 14.81
C VAL A 133 10.25 -3.25 15.71
N ALA A 134 10.84 -2.06 15.49
CA ALA A 134 10.48 -0.85 16.21
C ALA A 134 10.79 0.37 15.35
N TYR A 135 10.04 1.46 15.56
CA TYR A 135 10.34 2.76 14.94
C TYR A 135 9.97 3.92 15.87
N VAL A 136 10.64 5.05 15.66
CA VAL A 136 10.40 6.31 16.37
C VAL A 136 10.48 7.50 15.41
N TRP A 137 9.54 8.45 15.58
CA TRP A 137 9.60 9.76 14.92
C TRP A 137 10.36 10.75 15.79
N GLY A 138 11.15 11.62 15.16
CA GLY A 138 11.95 12.63 15.87
C GLY A 138 12.77 13.52 14.94
N LYS A 139 13.90 14.00 15.46
CA LYS A 139 14.94 14.70 14.69
C LYS A 139 16.03 13.71 14.30
N ARG A 140 16.94 14.13 13.42
CA ARG A 140 18.16 13.37 13.13
C ARG A 140 19.21 13.68 14.20
N ASP A 141 19.05 13.05 15.36
CA ASP A 141 19.94 13.25 16.51
C ASP A 141 20.09 11.97 17.37
N LEU A 142 21.08 12.00 18.26
CA LEU A 142 21.37 10.93 19.21
C LEU A 142 20.18 10.63 20.14
N ALA A 143 19.45 11.67 20.57
CA ALA A 143 18.29 11.52 21.45
C ALA A 143 17.20 10.65 20.81
N THR A 144 16.96 10.82 19.51
CA THR A 144 15.99 10.00 18.77
C THR A 144 16.45 8.56 18.63
N VAL A 145 17.75 8.31 18.42
CA VAL A 145 18.32 6.94 18.40
C VAL A 145 18.21 6.28 19.78
N GLN A 146 18.49 7.02 20.86
CA GLN A 146 18.33 6.52 22.22
C GLN A 146 16.87 6.16 22.53
N ARG A 147 15.90 6.96 22.06
CA ARG A 147 14.48 6.61 22.15
C ARG A 147 14.15 5.31 21.43
N LEU A 148 14.75 5.04 20.26
CA LEU A 148 14.58 3.75 19.58
C LEU A 148 15.11 2.60 20.44
N LYS A 149 16.32 2.75 21.00
CA LYS A 149 16.94 1.75 21.88
C LYS A 149 16.10 1.48 23.13
N THR A 150 15.59 2.52 23.78
CA THR A 150 14.67 2.39 24.93
C THR A 150 13.38 1.69 24.53
N LYS A 151 12.82 2.01 23.37
CA LYS A 151 11.61 1.35 22.85
C LYS A 151 11.83 -0.14 22.60
N LEU A 152 12.96 -0.53 22.03
CA LEU A 152 13.33 -1.95 21.86
C LEU A 152 13.39 -2.67 23.21
N LYS A 153 14.00 -2.05 24.22
CA LYS A 153 14.04 -2.60 25.59
C LYS A 153 12.65 -2.72 26.23
N GLN A 154 11.80 -1.72 26.07
CA GLN A 154 10.42 -1.73 26.59
C GLN A 154 9.56 -2.82 25.95
N LEU A 155 9.82 -3.14 24.68
CA LEU A 155 9.17 -4.24 23.95
C LEU A 155 9.74 -5.63 24.32
N GLY A 156 10.72 -5.71 25.23
CA GLY A 156 11.37 -6.97 25.61
C GLY A 156 12.24 -7.58 24.50
N ILE A 157 12.77 -6.74 23.60
CA ILE A 157 13.53 -7.20 22.44
C ILE A 157 15.02 -7.30 22.78
N HIS A 158 15.56 -8.50 22.57
CA HIS A 158 16.97 -8.82 22.65
C HIS A 158 17.56 -8.95 21.25
N TYR A 159 18.80 -8.50 21.08
CA TYR A 159 19.52 -8.65 19.81
C TYR A 159 21.01 -8.89 20.03
N THR A 160 21.60 -9.78 19.22
CA THR A 160 23.04 -10.09 19.31
C THR A 160 23.89 -9.00 18.65
N ARG A 161 23.43 -8.47 17.52
CA ARG A 161 24.17 -7.51 16.69
C ARG A 161 23.28 -6.39 16.15
N ILE A 162 23.87 -5.19 16.02
CA ILE A 162 23.27 -4.06 15.30
C ILE A 162 24.11 -3.76 14.06
N ALA A 163 23.46 -3.69 12.91
CA ALA A 163 24.03 -3.20 11.67
C ALA A 163 23.53 -1.78 11.40
N SER A 164 24.42 -0.84 11.11
CA SER A 164 24.07 0.54 10.79
C SER A 164 25.10 1.15 9.83
N ASP A 165 24.80 2.35 9.34
CA ASP A 165 25.80 3.14 8.62
C ASP A 165 26.84 3.76 9.58
N HIS A 166 27.75 4.57 9.04
CA HIS A 166 28.83 5.24 9.79
C HIS A 166 28.37 6.50 10.53
N TRP A 167 27.06 6.72 10.75
CA TRP A 167 26.61 7.91 11.47
C TRP A 167 26.90 7.82 12.97
N ASP A 168 27.64 8.80 13.51
CA ASP A 168 28.15 8.82 14.90
C ASP A 168 27.07 8.60 15.97
N SER A 169 25.84 9.03 15.69
CA SER A 169 24.72 8.85 16.63
C SER A 169 24.36 7.37 16.81
N PHE A 170 24.42 6.55 15.75
CA PHE A 170 24.22 5.10 15.87
C PHE A 170 25.36 4.45 16.63
N ILE A 171 26.61 4.78 16.28
CA ILE A 171 27.81 4.24 16.91
C ILE A 171 27.79 4.50 18.42
N THR A 172 27.47 5.74 18.80
CA THR A 172 27.39 6.18 20.20
C THR A 172 26.24 5.50 20.95
N ALA A 173 25.04 5.43 20.36
CA ALA A 173 23.88 4.84 21.03
C ALA A 173 24.04 3.33 21.27
N PHE A 174 24.70 2.62 20.36
CA PHE A 174 24.89 1.16 20.40
C PHE A 174 26.31 0.74 20.79
N LYS A 175 27.12 1.64 21.39
CA LYS A 175 28.51 1.38 21.78
C LYS A 175 28.72 0.10 22.60
N ASN A 176 27.76 -0.25 23.46
CA ASN A 176 27.83 -1.43 24.34
C ASN A 176 27.27 -2.71 23.70
N CYS A 177 27.01 -2.72 22.39
CA CYS A 177 26.47 -3.84 21.64
C CYS A 177 27.45 -4.23 20.53
N LYS A 178 27.37 -5.48 20.04
CA LYS A 178 28.16 -5.88 18.86
C LYS A 178 27.65 -5.13 17.64
N GLN A 179 28.53 -4.40 16.95
CA GLN A 179 28.16 -3.56 15.81
C GLN A 179 28.73 -4.09 14.49
N SER A 180 28.02 -3.84 13.40
CA SER A 180 28.50 -4.05 12.03
C SER A 180 28.23 -2.79 11.23
N ILE A 181 29.29 -2.03 11.05
CA ILE A 181 29.22 -0.67 10.53
C ILE A 181 29.54 -0.71 9.05
N GLY A 182 28.68 -0.10 8.24
CA GLY A 182 28.91 0.12 6.82
C GLY A 182 27.75 -0.35 5.96
N LYS A 183 27.66 0.24 4.76
CA LYS A 183 26.53 0.06 3.83
C LYS A 183 26.27 -1.39 3.43
N PHE A 184 27.32 -2.22 3.40
CA PHE A 184 27.20 -3.64 3.07
C PHE A 184 26.27 -4.39 4.04
N PHE A 185 26.21 -3.96 5.30
CA PHE A 185 25.39 -4.60 6.33
C PHE A 185 23.97 -4.04 6.42
N THR A 186 23.64 -2.97 5.69
CA THR A 186 22.34 -2.27 5.73
C THR A 186 21.53 -2.40 4.43
N VAL A 187 21.87 -3.39 3.59
CA VAL A 187 21.22 -3.58 2.28
C VAL A 187 19.74 -3.94 2.44
N GLY A 188 19.38 -4.68 3.51
CA GLY A 188 18.00 -5.08 3.77
C GLY A 188 17.10 -3.88 4.06
N ILE A 189 17.52 -3.03 5.00
CA ILE A 189 16.80 -1.83 5.41
C ILE A 189 16.79 -0.78 4.30
N GLU A 190 17.84 -0.66 3.49
CA GLU A 190 17.85 0.19 2.29
C GLU A 190 16.81 -0.29 1.26
N GLY A 191 16.75 -1.61 1.02
CA GLY A 191 15.71 -2.22 0.18
C GLY A 191 14.30 -1.95 0.71
N ASN A 192 14.10 -2.04 2.02
CA ASN A 192 12.82 -1.72 2.65
C ASN A 192 12.48 -0.23 2.57
N ASN A 193 13.46 0.66 2.71
CA ASN A 193 13.30 2.10 2.47
C ASN A 193 12.80 2.37 1.05
N CYS A 194 13.36 1.69 0.05
CA CYS A 194 12.90 1.76 -1.33
C CYS A 194 11.44 1.28 -1.46
N LYS A 195 11.11 0.11 -0.88
CA LYS A 195 9.77 -0.46 -0.87
C LYS A 195 8.73 0.48 -0.23
N ILE A 196 9.07 1.14 0.89
CA ILE A 196 8.20 2.14 1.54
C ILE A 196 7.92 3.31 0.59
N ARG A 197 8.94 3.80 -0.13
CA ARG A 197 8.77 4.90 -1.11
C ARG A 197 7.85 4.51 -2.27
N HIS A 198 7.87 3.25 -2.69
CA HIS A 198 6.97 2.75 -3.74
C HIS A 198 5.53 2.51 -3.24
N ARG A 199 5.36 2.02 -2.01
CA ARG A 199 4.04 1.67 -1.46
C ARG A 199 3.25 2.86 -0.97
N ILE A 200 3.88 3.82 -0.30
CA ILE A 200 3.16 4.96 0.28
C ILE A 200 3.40 6.18 -0.58
N ARG A 201 2.31 6.78 -1.08
CA ARG A 201 2.40 8.01 -1.86
C ARG A 201 3.06 9.17 -1.10
N ARG A 202 2.97 9.15 0.23
CA ARG A 202 3.58 10.11 1.17
C ARG A 202 5.08 9.91 1.39
N GLY A 203 5.64 8.78 0.94
CA GLY A 203 7.08 8.50 0.96
C GLY A 203 7.81 9.01 -0.29
N PHE A 204 7.09 9.46 -1.33
CA PHE A 204 7.69 10.01 -2.54
C PHE A 204 8.36 11.37 -2.27
N ARG A 205 9.54 11.58 -2.85
CA ARG A 205 10.35 12.81 -2.67
C ARG A 205 9.87 14.02 -3.50
N ARG A 206 8.80 13.91 -4.31
CA ARG A 206 8.34 14.99 -5.22
C ARG A 206 7.25 15.89 -4.61
N SER A 207 7.31 17.18 -4.97
CA SER A 207 6.56 18.35 -4.46
C SER A 207 5.03 18.31 -4.50
N ARG A 208 4.40 17.20 -4.93
CA ARG A 208 2.93 17.10 -5.10
C ARG A 208 2.24 16.06 -4.21
N ASN A 209 3.01 15.16 -3.58
CA ASN A 209 2.45 14.02 -2.84
C ASN A 209 2.89 14.03 -1.36
N PHE A 210 2.53 15.08 -0.63
CA PHE A 210 2.88 15.23 0.79
C PHE A 210 1.65 15.27 1.70
N SER A 211 1.83 14.88 2.96
CA SER A 211 0.79 15.07 3.97
C SER A 211 0.65 16.54 4.31
N LYS A 212 -0.57 17.08 4.34
CA LYS A 212 -0.83 18.44 4.84
C LYS A 212 -0.87 18.51 6.38
N LYS A 213 -1.16 17.39 7.04
CA LYS A 213 -1.30 17.26 8.50
C LYS A 213 -0.37 16.17 9.02
N ILE A 214 0.23 16.38 10.19
CA ILE A 214 1.22 15.48 10.78
C ILE A 214 0.56 14.20 11.29
N GLU A 215 -0.63 14.28 11.86
CA GLU A 215 -1.38 13.15 12.39
C GLU A 215 -1.71 12.15 11.27
N ASN A 216 -2.19 12.66 10.13
CA ASN A 216 -2.46 11.85 8.94
C ASN A 216 -1.19 11.24 8.34
N HIS A 217 -0.05 11.88 8.54
CA HIS A 217 1.24 11.34 8.10
C HIS A 217 1.60 10.13 8.94
N PHE A 218 1.61 10.27 10.27
CA PHE A 218 1.97 9.18 11.17
C PHE A 218 1.01 7.99 11.05
N LYS A 219 -0.31 8.23 11.04
CA LYS A 219 -1.32 7.17 10.83
C LYS A 219 -1.11 6.37 9.55
N ALA A 220 -0.69 7.02 8.46
CA ALA A 220 -0.43 6.32 7.20
C ALA A 220 0.81 5.42 7.26
N PHE A 221 1.84 5.84 8.01
CA PHE A 221 3.01 5.02 8.26
C PHE A 221 2.69 3.87 9.22
N ASP A 222 1.92 4.12 10.28
CA ASP A 222 1.45 3.09 11.21
C ASP A 222 0.71 1.97 10.47
N LEU A 223 -0.25 2.34 9.62
CA LEU A 223 -0.98 1.40 8.76
C LEU A 223 -0.04 0.63 7.81
N THR A 224 0.93 1.31 7.20
CA THR A 224 1.83 0.64 6.25
C THR A 224 2.79 -0.33 6.93
N PHE A 225 3.31 0.03 8.10
CA PHE A 225 4.22 -0.82 8.85
C PHE A 225 3.50 -2.04 9.40
N PHE A 226 2.28 -1.85 9.92
CA PHE A 226 1.42 -2.95 10.34
C PHE A 226 1.09 -3.92 9.20
N THR A 227 0.65 -3.41 8.05
CA THR A 227 0.28 -4.26 6.90
C THR A 227 1.47 -4.90 6.20
N SER A 228 2.66 -4.30 6.29
CA SER A 228 3.89 -4.90 5.75
C SER A 228 4.32 -6.15 6.52
N ILE A 229 3.95 -6.27 7.80
CA ILE A 229 4.16 -7.46 8.65
C ILE A 229 3.17 -8.59 8.30
N MET A 230 1.97 -8.25 7.81
CA MET A 230 0.88 -9.19 7.46
C MET A 230 0.88 -9.67 6.00
N ALA A 231 1.89 -9.29 5.20
CA ALA A 231 1.94 -9.58 3.77
C ALA A 231 2.12 -11.08 3.40
N SER A 232 1.96 -12.00 4.35
CA SER A 232 1.84 -13.44 4.12
C SER A 232 0.39 -13.92 3.91
N PHE A 233 -0.63 -13.05 4.03
CA PHE A 233 -2.03 -13.45 3.82
C PHE A 233 -2.52 -13.17 2.39
N ASN A 234 -2.56 -14.26 1.61
CA ASN A 234 -3.43 -14.55 0.46
C ASN A 234 -3.70 -13.42 -0.55
N VAL A 235 -2.86 -13.37 -1.59
CA VAL A 235 -3.26 -12.90 -2.93
C VAL A 235 -3.87 -14.11 -3.65
N SER A 236 -5.11 -14.45 -3.34
CA SER A 236 -5.80 -15.55 -4.03
C SER A 236 -7.29 -15.31 -4.24
N ILE A 237 -7.75 -14.06 -4.20
CA ILE A 237 -9.10 -13.71 -4.65
C ILE A 237 -9.01 -12.37 -5.39
N LEU A 238 -9.61 -12.33 -6.59
CA LEU A 238 -9.62 -11.26 -7.61
C LEU A 238 -8.58 -11.37 -8.74
N PHE A 239 -8.50 -12.51 -9.42
CA PHE A 239 -8.19 -12.52 -10.86
C PHE A 239 -8.95 -13.65 -11.56
N GLU A 240 -10.28 -13.57 -11.55
CA GLU A 240 -10.98 -13.93 -12.79
C GLU A 240 -11.01 -12.64 -13.60
N THR A 241 -9.96 -12.41 -14.38
CA THR A 241 -10.01 -11.40 -15.44
C THR A 241 -11.04 -11.88 -16.44
N PRO A 242 -12.18 -11.20 -16.65
CA PRO A 242 -12.92 -11.42 -17.87
C PRO A 242 -11.96 -11.10 -19.02
N PRO A 243 -11.93 -11.87 -20.12
CA PRO A 243 -11.18 -11.50 -21.30
C PRO A 243 -11.55 -10.06 -21.65
N ILE A 244 -10.54 -9.21 -21.80
CA ILE A 244 -10.64 -7.73 -21.93
C ILE A 244 -11.64 -7.31 -23.03
N PHE A 245 -11.93 -8.22 -23.96
CA PHE A 245 -12.88 -8.08 -25.06
C PHE A 245 -14.36 -7.94 -24.63
N ASN A 246 -14.78 -8.47 -23.47
CA ASN A 246 -16.18 -8.36 -23.03
C ASN A 246 -16.53 -7.03 -22.35
N ILE A 247 -15.55 -6.15 -22.10
CA ILE A 247 -15.77 -4.85 -21.46
C ILE A 247 -16.18 -3.78 -22.49
N PHE A 248 -15.93 -4.04 -23.78
CA PHE A 248 -16.10 -3.04 -24.81
C PHE A 248 -16.90 -3.59 -26.00
N SER A 249 -18.15 -3.17 -26.12
CA SER A 249 -18.91 -3.30 -27.37
C SER A 249 -18.30 -2.34 -28.39
N PHE A 250 -17.35 -2.80 -29.19
CA PHE A 250 -16.72 -2.00 -30.23
C PHE A 250 -17.31 -2.35 -31.60
N ASP A 251 -18.05 -1.44 -32.23
CA ASP A 251 -18.48 -1.60 -33.62
C ASP A 251 -17.34 -1.29 -34.61
N LYS A 252 -16.40 -0.41 -34.21
CA LYS A 252 -15.16 -0.07 -34.93
C LYS A 252 -14.05 0.26 -33.93
N VAL A 253 -12.87 -0.33 -34.10
CA VAL A 253 -11.66 -0.02 -33.31
C VAL A 253 -10.57 0.58 -34.20
N GLN A 254 -9.84 1.56 -33.68
CA GLN A 254 -8.62 2.02 -34.30
C GLN A 254 -7.44 1.27 -33.69
N LEU A 255 -6.66 0.60 -34.53
CA LEU A 255 -5.44 -0.08 -34.09
C LEU A 255 -4.25 0.87 -34.23
N THR A 256 -3.33 0.80 -33.27
CA THR A 256 -2.03 1.46 -33.34
C THR A 256 -0.93 0.44 -33.07
N LEU A 257 0.17 0.57 -33.80
CA LEU A 257 1.39 -0.18 -33.56
C LEU A 257 2.41 0.78 -32.98
N ASP A 258 2.92 0.45 -31.81
CA ASP A 258 4.01 1.20 -31.22
C ASP A 258 5.09 0.26 -30.67
N ARG A 259 6.30 0.79 -30.58
CA ARG A 259 7.47 0.08 -30.05
C ARG A 259 7.99 0.86 -28.86
N THR A 260 8.16 0.19 -27.73
CA THR A 260 8.74 0.80 -26.53
C THR A 260 10.08 0.13 -26.17
N ASN A 261 11.05 0.93 -25.75
CA ASN A 261 12.35 0.46 -25.27
C ASN A 261 12.42 0.65 -23.76
N TRP A 262 12.62 -0.45 -23.05
CA TRP A 262 12.74 -0.49 -21.60
C TRP A 262 14.15 -0.93 -21.24
N LYS A 263 14.62 -0.53 -20.05
CA LYS A 263 15.90 -0.98 -19.52
C LYS A 263 15.69 -1.82 -18.27
N TRP A 264 16.23 -3.03 -18.28
CA TRP A 264 16.37 -3.87 -17.10
C TRP A 264 17.85 -3.95 -16.71
N GLY A 265 18.26 -3.05 -15.80
CA GLY A 265 19.68 -2.84 -15.50
C GLY A 265 20.44 -2.37 -16.74
N LYS A 266 21.43 -3.16 -17.19
CA LYS A 266 22.19 -2.91 -18.43
C LYS A 266 21.56 -3.53 -19.69
N ARG A 267 20.50 -4.33 -19.58
CA ARG A 267 19.84 -5.00 -20.71
C ARG A 267 18.72 -4.15 -21.27
N ASP A 268 18.71 -3.94 -22.58
CA ASP A 268 17.59 -3.32 -23.30
C ASP A 268 16.51 -4.37 -23.57
N ILE A 269 15.25 -4.03 -23.27
CA ILE A 269 14.06 -4.82 -23.58
C ILE A 269 13.24 -4.03 -24.58
N ASN A 270 13.20 -4.50 -25.83
CA ASN A 270 12.37 -3.90 -26.86
C ASN A 270 11.06 -4.66 -26.98
N ILE A 271 9.95 -3.94 -26.83
CA ILE A 271 8.60 -4.50 -26.92
C ILE A 271 7.89 -3.84 -28.09
N LEU A 272 7.50 -4.63 -29.08
CA LEU A 272 6.60 -4.21 -30.15
C LEU A 272 5.17 -4.57 -29.74
N MET A 273 4.27 -3.61 -29.75
CA MET A 273 2.90 -3.74 -29.26
C MET A 273 1.90 -3.32 -30.33
N LEU A 274 0.88 -4.15 -30.55
CA LEU A 274 -0.38 -3.77 -31.18
C LEU A 274 -1.35 -3.37 -30.06
N ALA A 275 -1.99 -2.22 -30.22
CA ALA A 275 -2.90 -1.65 -29.23
C ALA A 275 -4.19 -1.16 -29.90
N ILE A 276 -5.31 -1.23 -29.17
CA ILE A 276 -6.54 -0.54 -29.54
C ILE A 276 -6.48 0.87 -28.97
N VAL A 277 -6.72 1.88 -29.81
CA VAL A 277 -6.89 3.27 -29.39
C VAL A 277 -8.34 3.49 -29.01
N TYR A 278 -8.59 3.78 -27.74
CA TYR A 278 -9.92 4.13 -27.24
C TYR A 278 -9.85 5.43 -26.44
N ARG A 279 -10.59 6.45 -26.86
CA ARG A 279 -10.65 7.78 -26.23
C ARG A 279 -9.26 8.39 -25.94
N GLY A 280 -8.34 8.26 -26.91
CA GLY A 280 -6.98 8.79 -26.81
C GLY A 280 -6.01 7.95 -25.95
N ILE A 281 -6.44 6.77 -25.47
CA ILE A 281 -5.60 5.82 -24.73
C ILE A 281 -5.31 4.62 -25.61
N ALA A 282 -4.03 4.29 -25.79
CA ALA A 282 -3.61 3.05 -26.43
C ALA A 282 -3.60 1.91 -25.40
N ILE A 283 -4.44 0.91 -25.60
CA ILE A 283 -4.58 -0.28 -24.75
C ILE A 283 -3.91 -1.45 -25.48
N PRO A 284 -2.74 -1.95 -25.02
CA PRO A 284 -2.05 -3.06 -25.66
C PRO A 284 -2.91 -4.33 -25.67
N ILE A 285 -2.97 -5.00 -26.83
CA ILE A 285 -3.73 -6.24 -27.05
C ILE A 285 -2.82 -7.43 -27.37
N VAL A 286 -1.76 -7.21 -28.15
CA VAL A 286 -0.77 -8.24 -28.51
C VAL A 286 0.61 -7.61 -28.51
N TRP A 287 1.63 -8.32 -28.01
CA TRP A 287 3.00 -7.84 -28.02
C TRP A 287 4.03 -8.94 -28.27
N THR A 288 5.23 -8.54 -28.70
CA THR A 288 6.39 -9.41 -28.87
C THR A 288 7.66 -8.72 -28.37
N LEU A 289 8.52 -9.50 -27.73
CA LEU A 289 9.86 -9.06 -27.34
C LEU A 289 10.80 -9.19 -28.54
N LEU A 290 11.40 -8.08 -28.94
CA LEU A 290 12.40 -8.06 -30.01
C LEU A 290 13.78 -8.33 -29.42
N ASN A 291 14.46 -9.36 -29.90
CA ASN A 291 15.81 -9.71 -29.47
C ASN A 291 16.89 -8.87 -30.21
N LYS A 292 16.63 -7.57 -30.36
CA LYS A 292 17.53 -6.62 -31.01
C LYS A 292 17.33 -5.22 -30.45
N ARG A 293 18.34 -4.37 -30.61
CA ARG A 293 18.28 -2.94 -30.30
C ARG A 293 17.92 -2.15 -31.56
N GLY A 294 16.95 -1.24 -31.49
CA GLY A 294 16.58 -0.36 -32.60
C GLY A 294 15.11 -0.45 -33.01
N ASN A 295 14.81 -0.08 -34.25
CA ASN A 295 13.44 -0.08 -34.78
C ASN A 295 12.95 -1.49 -35.11
N SER A 296 11.64 -1.69 -35.00
CA SER A 296 11.00 -2.87 -35.58
C SER A 296 11.02 -2.79 -37.09
N ASP A 297 11.24 -3.93 -37.74
CA ASP A 297 11.16 -4.04 -39.20
C ASP A 297 9.75 -4.46 -39.66
N THR A 298 9.54 -4.40 -40.97
CA THR A 298 8.24 -4.71 -41.58
C THR A 298 7.81 -6.16 -41.33
N LYS A 299 8.74 -7.12 -41.30
CA LYS A 299 8.42 -8.54 -41.07
C LYS A 299 7.94 -8.76 -39.64
N GLU A 300 8.60 -8.14 -38.66
CA GLU A 300 8.22 -8.20 -37.26
C GLU A 300 6.84 -7.57 -37.00
N ARG A 301 6.52 -6.46 -37.69
CA ARG A 301 5.20 -5.81 -37.60
C ARG A 301 4.09 -6.68 -38.21
N ILE A 302 4.33 -7.26 -39.38
CA ILE A 302 3.38 -8.18 -40.03
C ILE A 302 3.15 -9.42 -39.16
N ALA A 303 4.21 -10.02 -38.64
CA ALA A 303 4.11 -11.20 -37.77
C ALA A 303 3.33 -10.91 -36.48
N LEU A 304 3.42 -9.69 -35.94
CA LEU A 304 2.63 -9.30 -34.78
C LEU A 304 1.14 -9.12 -35.12
N ILE A 305 0.83 -8.51 -36.27
CA ILE A 305 -0.56 -8.36 -36.74
C ILE A 305 -1.19 -9.73 -37.02
N GLN A 306 -0.47 -10.65 -37.65
CA GLN A 306 -0.98 -12.00 -37.95
C GLN A 306 -1.31 -12.84 -36.72
N ARG A 307 -0.81 -12.45 -35.53
CA ARG A 307 -1.11 -13.10 -34.26
C ARG A 307 -2.35 -12.54 -33.56
N PHE A 308 -2.85 -11.39 -34.01
CA PHE A 308 -4.09 -10.76 -33.53
C PHE A 308 -5.27 -11.22 -34.38
#